data_AF-A0A329T7U9-F1
#
_entry.id   AF-A0A329T7U9-F1
#
_cell.length_a   1.000
_cell.length_b   1.000
_cell.length_c   1.000
_cell.angle_alpha   90.00
_cell.angle_beta   90.00
_cell.angle_gamma   90.00
#
_symmetry.space_group_name_H-M   'P 1'
#
loop_
_entity.id
_entity.type
_entity.pdbx_description
1 polymer ?
#
loop_
_entity_poly.entity_id
_entity_poly.type
_entity_poly.pdbx_seq_one_letter_code
_entity_poly.pdbx_strand_id
1 'polypeptide(L)'
;MTDTYETKTVRLHLPEKGVYCYLMLTRFDGEGHLLADEGWRGEYIRYATVRRQSRSEDVVTGDAFAFIRQNDEYRDTVVERFVKDLDLGRISWKDINDEDKLSAGDVSELASEEGGEADD
;
A
#
# COMPACT_ATOMS: atom_id res chain seq x y z
N MET A 1 11.51 6.47 -20.37
CA MET A 1 11.85 5.29 -19.56
C MET A 1 10.64 5.08 -18.68
N THR A 2 9.90 3.99 -18.90
CA THR A 2 8.90 3.54 -17.94
C THR A 2 9.68 2.96 -16.77
N ASP A 3 9.57 3.57 -15.60
CA ASP A 3 10.29 3.13 -14.42
C ASP A 3 9.82 1.73 -14.03
N THR A 4 10.74 0.77 -13.99
CA THR A 4 10.52 -0.66 -13.67
C THR A 4 9.90 -0.86 -12.29
N TYR A 5 10.03 0.12 -11.41
CA TYR A 5 9.35 0.16 -10.13
C TYR A 5 9.18 1.62 -9.68
N GLU A 6 8.13 1.86 -8.91
CA GLU A 6 7.82 3.16 -8.31
C GLU A 6 7.65 2.97 -6.80
N THR A 7 8.25 3.85 -5.99
CA THR A 7 8.13 3.79 -4.54
C THR A 7 7.47 5.05 -4.00
N LYS A 8 6.51 4.87 -3.08
CA LYS A 8 5.86 5.93 -2.32
C LYS A 8 5.97 5.63 -0.84
N THR A 9 6.19 6.66 -0.05
CA THR A 9 6.14 6.62 1.41
C THR A 9 4.85 7.27 1.89
N VAL A 10 4.13 6.63 2.79
CA VAL A 10 2.86 7.14 3.30
C VAL A 10 2.86 7.03 4.81
N ARG A 11 2.35 8.07 5.48
CA ARG A 11 2.14 8.08 6.92
C ARG A 11 0.65 8.04 7.21
N LEU A 12 0.19 6.96 7.83
CA LEU A 12 -1.19 6.82 8.30
C LEU A 12 -1.29 7.12 9.79
N HIS A 13 -2.27 7.92 10.18
CA HIS A 13 -2.61 8.14 11.59
C HIS A 13 -3.54 7.03 12.09
N LEU A 14 -3.20 6.36 13.19
CA LEU A 14 -4.03 5.35 13.85
C LEU A 14 -4.73 6.02 15.05
N PRO A 15 -5.89 6.64 14.87
CA PRO A 15 -6.55 7.40 15.93
C PRO A 15 -6.91 6.54 17.14
N GLU A 16 -7.21 5.26 16.93
CA GLU A 16 -7.54 4.28 17.98
C GLU A 16 -6.35 4.03 18.92
N LYS A 17 -5.14 4.26 18.43
CA LYS A 17 -3.89 3.97 19.14
C LYS A 17 -3.07 5.22 19.46
N GLY A 18 -3.45 6.38 18.93
CA GLY A 18 -2.73 7.65 19.11
C GLY A 18 -1.30 7.62 18.53
N VAL A 19 -1.05 6.77 17.53
CA VAL A 19 0.27 6.59 16.90
C VAL A 19 0.18 6.70 15.38
N TYR A 20 1.33 6.72 14.71
CA TYR A 20 1.44 6.72 13.25
C TYR A 20 2.06 5.42 12.75
N CYS A 21 1.55 4.93 11.62
CA CYS A 21 2.23 3.91 10.82
C CYS A 21 2.90 4.61 9.65
N TYR A 22 4.16 4.25 9.39
CA TYR A 22 4.91 4.69 8.22
C TYR A 22 5.03 3.49 7.29
N LEU A 23 4.45 3.59 6.11
CA LEU A 23 4.51 2.57 5.06
C LEU A 23 5.46 3.02 3.96
N MET A 24 6.24 2.07 3.45
CA MET A 24 6.90 2.15 2.16
C MET A 24 6.18 1.19 1.21
N LEU A 25 5.65 1.72 0.13
CA LEU A 25 4.94 1.01 -0.91
C LEU A 25 5.83 0.98 -2.14
N THR A 26 6.05 -0.19 -2.74
CA THR A 26 6.79 -0.30 -4.00
C THR A 26 5.93 -1.01 -5.03
N ARG A 27 5.47 -0.29 -6.06
CA ARG A 27 4.79 -0.87 -7.23
C ARG A 27 5.82 -1.36 -8.22
N PHE A 28 5.64 -2.58 -8.71
CA PHE A 28 6.43 -3.17 -9.78
C PHE A 28 5.53 -3.40 -10.98
N ASP A 29 6.02 -3.06 -12.16
CA ASP A 29 5.42 -3.48 -13.42
C ASP A 29 6.15 -4.75 -13.91
N GLY A 30 5.45 -5.87 -13.92
CA GLY A 30 5.98 -7.16 -14.35
C GLY A 30 6.08 -7.31 -15.87
N GLU A 31 5.45 -6.45 -16.68
CA GLU A 31 5.53 -6.56 -18.14
C GLU A 31 6.89 -6.05 -18.67
N GLY A 32 7.80 -6.99 -18.96
CA GLY A 32 9.05 -6.71 -19.68
C GLY A 32 10.35 -6.74 -18.86
N HIS A 33 10.36 -7.34 -17.67
CA HIS A 33 11.49 -7.24 -16.73
C HIS A 33 11.88 -8.59 -16.08
N LEU A 34 12.93 -8.59 -15.23
CA LEU A 34 13.48 -9.74 -14.49
C LEU A 34 12.41 -10.63 -13.82
N LEU A 35 11.26 -10.05 -13.47
CA LEU A 35 10.13 -10.74 -12.86
C LEU A 35 9.31 -11.55 -13.89
N ALA A 36 9.23 -11.10 -15.14
CA ALA A 36 8.65 -11.86 -16.24
C ALA A 36 9.45 -13.13 -16.58
N ASP A 37 10.78 -13.11 -16.38
CA ASP A 37 11.64 -14.28 -16.58
C ASP A 37 11.37 -15.38 -15.55
N GLU A 38 10.84 -15.03 -14.37
CA GLU A 38 10.33 -15.98 -13.37
C GLU A 38 8.85 -16.34 -13.58
N GLY A 39 8.25 -15.90 -14.68
CA GLY A 39 6.86 -16.20 -15.05
C GLY A 39 5.82 -15.26 -14.45
N TRP A 40 6.23 -14.16 -13.81
CA TRP A 40 5.31 -13.16 -13.27
C TRP A 40 4.90 -12.13 -14.32
N ARG A 41 3.59 -12.04 -14.57
CA ARG A 41 2.99 -11.08 -15.49
C ARG A 41 1.95 -10.25 -14.73
N GLY A 42 2.10 -8.94 -14.76
CA GLY A 42 1.18 -7.99 -14.12
C GLY A 42 1.84 -7.04 -13.14
N GLU A 43 1.06 -6.10 -12.62
CA GLU A 43 1.50 -5.17 -11.58
C GLU A 43 1.30 -5.79 -10.19
N TYR A 44 2.21 -5.51 -9.25
CA TYR A 44 1.99 -5.80 -7.83
C TYR A 44 2.64 -4.75 -6.93
N ILE A 45 2.11 -4.61 -5.71
CA ILE A 45 2.59 -3.64 -4.72
C ILE A 45 3.19 -4.40 -3.55
N ARG A 46 4.42 -4.05 -3.19
CA ARG A 46 5.09 -4.50 -1.97
C ARG A 46 4.84 -3.52 -0.84
N TYR A 47 4.41 -4.04 0.31
CA TYR A 47 4.14 -3.29 1.54
C TYR A 47 5.26 -3.53 2.54
N ALA A 48 5.80 -2.45 3.11
CA ALA A 48 6.78 -2.51 4.19
C ALA A 48 6.52 -1.44 5.25
N THR A 49 6.72 -1.77 6.53
CA THR A 49 6.71 -0.76 7.60
C THR A 49 8.08 -0.12 7.76
N VAL A 50 8.12 1.18 8.06
CA VAL A 50 9.36 1.88 8.40
C VAL A 50 9.33 2.23 9.89
N ARG A 51 10.25 1.66 10.68
CA ARG A 51 10.35 1.89 12.14
C ARG A 51 11.76 2.32 12.53
N ARG A 52 11.87 3.37 13.37
CA ARG A 52 13.16 3.91 13.81
C ARG A 52 13.94 2.98 14.77
N GLN A 53 13.24 2.13 15.51
CA GLN A 53 13.81 1.17 16.44
C GLN A 53 13.20 -0.19 16.13
N SER A 54 13.86 -1.01 15.31
CA SER A 54 13.38 -2.37 15.08
C SER A 54 14.01 -3.32 16.11
N ARG A 55 13.17 -3.98 16.91
CA ARG A 55 13.51 -5.22 17.63
C ARG A 55 13.03 -6.47 16.85
N SER A 56 12.32 -6.25 15.75
CA SER A 56 11.69 -7.23 14.86
C SER A 56 12.06 -6.90 13.42
N GLU A 57 12.21 -7.92 12.58
CA GLU A 57 12.41 -7.73 11.14
C GLU A 57 11.21 -7.00 10.53
N ASP A 58 11.47 -6.09 9.59
CA ASP A 58 10.39 -5.41 8.88
C ASP A 58 9.63 -6.44 8.03
N VAL A 59 8.30 -6.46 8.18
CA VAL A 59 7.45 -7.30 7.33
C VAL A 59 7.48 -6.69 5.93
N VAL A 60 7.98 -7.46 4.97
CA VAL A 60 8.04 -7.09 3.56
C VAL A 60 7.28 -8.17 2.77
N THR A 61 6.14 -7.80 2.19
CA THR A 61 5.32 -8.74 1.41
C THR A 61 4.55 -8.04 0.30
N GLY A 62 4.23 -8.77 -0.76
CA GLY A 62 3.32 -8.33 -1.83
C GLY A 62 1.84 -8.66 -1.57
N ASP A 63 1.52 -9.30 -0.45
CA ASP A 63 0.15 -9.68 -0.07
C ASP A 63 -0.33 -8.80 1.10
N ALA A 64 -1.30 -7.93 0.84
CA ALA A 64 -1.88 -7.03 1.85
C ALA A 64 -2.51 -7.78 3.04
N PHE A 65 -3.10 -8.96 2.82
CA PHE A 65 -3.68 -9.77 3.89
C PHE A 65 -2.60 -10.46 4.72
N ALA A 66 -1.52 -10.94 4.09
CA ALA A 66 -0.35 -11.43 4.80
C ALA A 66 0.31 -10.31 5.63
N PHE A 67 0.41 -9.11 5.07
CA PHE A 67 0.97 -7.94 5.76
C PHE A 67 0.23 -7.67 7.08
N ILE A 68 -1.11 -7.66 7.06
CA ILE A 68 -1.93 -7.44 8.26
C ILE A 68 -1.87 -8.61 9.24
N ARG A 69 -1.84 -9.86 8.77
CA ARG A 69 -1.66 -11.02 9.66
C ARG A 69 -0.33 -10.98 10.42
N GLN A 70 0.73 -10.48 9.79
CA GLN A 70 2.06 -10.40 10.39
C GLN A 70 2.24 -9.13 11.26
N ASN A 71 1.38 -8.13 11.09
CA ASN A 71 1.32 -6.92 11.90
C ASN A 71 -0.04 -6.82 12.61
N ASP A 72 -0.26 -7.67 13.62
CA ASP A 72 -1.54 -7.75 14.35
C ASP A 72 -1.97 -6.40 14.95
N GLU A 73 -1.02 -5.51 15.22
CA GLU A 73 -1.28 -4.15 15.67
C GLU A 73 -1.97 -3.25 14.63
N TYR A 74 -2.06 -3.65 13.37
CA TYR A 74 -2.78 -2.89 12.33
C TYR A 74 -4.16 -3.46 12.03
N ARG A 75 -4.54 -4.58 12.65
CA ARG A 75 -5.88 -5.14 12.50
C ARG A 75 -6.93 -4.17 13.07
N ASP A 76 -8.04 -4.07 12.35
CA ASP A 76 -9.19 -3.20 12.60
C ASP A 76 -8.82 -1.71 12.65
N THR A 77 -7.77 -1.31 11.92
CA THR A 77 -7.33 0.10 11.83
C THR A 77 -7.40 0.63 10.40
N VAL A 78 -7.21 1.95 10.24
CA VAL A 78 -7.09 2.59 8.92
C VAL A 78 -5.98 1.98 8.06
N VAL A 79 -4.92 1.44 8.66
CA VAL A 79 -3.81 0.81 7.92
C VAL A 79 -4.29 -0.43 7.19
N GLU A 80 -5.06 -1.30 7.88
CA GLU A 80 -5.66 -2.49 7.26
C GLU A 80 -6.60 -2.11 6.12
N ARG A 81 -7.43 -1.08 6.33
CA ARG A 81 -8.33 -0.60 5.29
C ARG A 81 -7.54 -0.10 4.08
N PHE A 82 -6.55 0.77 4.29
CA PHE A 82 -5.74 1.35 3.22
C PHE A 82 -5.02 0.28 2.38
N VAL A 83 -4.30 -0.67 3.01
CA VAL A 83 -3.54 -1.68 2.24
C VAL A 83 -4.47 -2.62 1.47
N LYS A 84 -5.63 -2.97 2.04
CA LYS A 84 -6.61 -3.82 1.37
C LYS A 84 -7.35 -3.08 0.25
N ASP A 85 -7.76 -1.83 0.47
CA ASP A 85 -8.45 -1.06 -0.55
C ASP A 85 -7.50 -0.73 -1.73
N LEU A 86 -6.21 -0.53 -1.47
CA LEU A 86 -5.17 -0.42 -2.51
C LEU A 86 -4.94 -1.75 -3.27
N ASP A 87 -4.84 -2.89 -2.56
CA ASP A 87 -4.66 -4.22 -3.17
C ASP A 87 -5.88 -4.67 -4.00
N LEU A 88 -7.08 -4.30 -3.56
CA LEU A 88 -8.34 -4.59 -4.25
C LEU A 88 -8.67 -3.61 -5.38
N GLY A 89 -7.79 -2.63 -5.65
CA GLY A 89 -7.96 -1.64 -6.71
C GLY A 89 -8.92 -0.48 -6.42
N ARG A 90 -9.50 -0.42 -5.21
CA ARG A 90 -10.42 0.67 -4.80
C ARG A 90 -9.72 2.00 -4.59
N ILE A 91 -8.45 1.95 -4.22
CA ILE A 91 -7.57 3.11 -4.20
C ILE A 91 -6.61 2.95 -5.36
N SER A 92 -6.63 3.89 -6.30
CA SER A 92 -5.68 3.90 -7.41
C SER A 92 -4.30 4.33 -6.91
N TRP A 93 -3.27 3.67 -7.41
CA TRP A 93 -1.88 4.06 -7.16
C TRP A 93 -1.58 5.52 -7.54
N LYS A 94 -2.28 6.05 -8.56
CA LYS A 94 -2.06 7.42 -9.06
C LYS A 94 -2.56 8.48 -8.09
N ASP A 95 -3.54 8.16 -7.24
CA ASP A 95 -4.18 9.11 -6.34
C ASP A 95 -3.41 9.24 -5.01
N ILE A 96 -2.47 8.33 -4.77
CA ILE A 96 -1.53 8.39 -3.65
C ILE A 96 -0.32 9.22 -4.07
N ASN A 97 0.09 10.21 -3.28
CA ASN A 97 1.35 10.93 -3.47
C ASN A 97 2.44 10.39 -2.54
N ASP A 98 3.71 10.58 -2.93
CA ASP A 98 4.82 10.32 -2.02
C ASP A 98 4.78 11.31 -0.84
N GLU A 99 5.15 10.83 0.34
CA GLU A 99 5.11 11.51 1.64
C GLU A 99 3.70 11.87 2.15
N ASP A 100 2.64 11.28 1.58
CA ASP A 100 1.26 11.55 1.99
C ASP A 100 1.01 11.27 3.48
N LYS A 101 0.16 12.12 4.07
CA LYS A 101 -0.19 12.08 5.49
C LYS A 101 -1.68 11.81 5.64
N LEU A 102 -2.06 10.55 5.56
CA LEU A 102 -3.45 10.14 5.46
C LEU A 102 -4.08 9.89 6.84
N SER A 103 -5.29 10.42 7.00
CA SER A 103 -6.24 10.10 8.04
C SER A 103 -7.25 9.05 7.57
N ALA A 104 -8.12 8.58 8.47
CA ALA A 104 -9.22 7.70 8.10
C ALA A 104 -10.22 8.34 7.12
N GLY A 105 -10.37 9.68 7.16
CA GLY A 105 -11.19 10.43 6.21
C GLY A 105 -10.58 10.37 4.82
N ASP A 106 -9.30 10.74 4.69
CA ASP A 106 -8.58 10.75 3.41
C ASP A 106 -8.57 9.36 2.74
N VAL A 107 -8.33 8.29 3.51
CA VAL A 107 -8.40 6.91 2.99
C VAL A 107 -9.81 6.55 2.51
N SER A 108 -10.85 7.05 3.18
CA SER A 108 -12.23 6.82 2.76
C SER A 108 -12.56 7.58 1.47
N GLU A 109 -12.05 8.80 1.32
CA GLU A 109 -12.21 9.62 0.12
C GLU A 109 -11.51 8.95 -1.07
N LEU A 110 -10.24 8.58 -0.93
CA LEU A 110 -9.48 7.84 -1.94
C LEU A 110 -10.19 6.56 -2.40
N ALA A 111 -10.81 5.81 -1.48
CA ALA A 111 -11.52 4.57 -1.80
C ALA A 111 -12.92 4.78 -2.39
N SER A 112 -13.46 6.00 -2.33
CA SER A 112 -14.80 6.34 -2.81
C SER A 112 -14.81 7.01 -4.18
N GLU A 113 -13.64 7.40 -4.71
CA GLU A 113 -13.53 8.01 -6.05
C GLU A 113 -13.81 7.01 -7.19
N GLU A 114 -13.97 5.71 -6.91
CA GLU A 114 -14.59 4.74 -7.82
C GLU A 114 -16.12 4.90 -7.89
N GLY A 115 -16.56 5.93 -8.60
CA GLY A 115 -17.94 6.14 -9.02
C GLY A 115 -18.09 6.91 -10.34
N GLY A 116 -17.01 7.08 -11.11
CA GLY A 116 -17.02 7.94 -12.29
C GLY A 116 -15.99 7.57 -13.34
N GLU A 117 -16.07 6.37 -13.90
CA GLU A 117 -15.85 6.06 -15.32
C GLU A 117 -15.99 4.54 -15.52
N ALA A 118 -17.23 4.10 -15.75
CA ALA A 118 -17.45 2.91 -16.54
C ALA A 118 -17.19 3.32 -18.00
N ASP A 119 -16.10 2.82 -18.59
CA ASP A 119 -15.85 2.92 -20.01
C ASP A 119 -17.04 2.31 -20.78
N ASP A 120 -17.62 3.13 -21.67
CA ASP A 120 -18.66 2.80 -22.65
C ASP A 120 -18.01 2.29 -23.96
#